data_AF-A0A1N6CTE4-F1
#
_entry.id   AF-A0A1N6CTE4-F1
#
_cell.length_a   1.000
_cell.length_b   1.000
_cell.length_c   1.000
_cell.angle_alpha   90.00
_cell.angle_beta   90.00
_cell.angle_gamma   90.00
#
_symmetry.space_group_name_H-M   'P 1'
#
loop_
_entity.id
_entity.type
_entity.pdbx_description
1 polymer ?
#
loop_
_entity_poly.entity_id
_entity_poly.type
_entity_poly.pdbx_seq_one_letter_code
_entity_poly.pdbx_strand_id
1 'polypeptide(L)'
;MNKQDSIAENLDMLARLAARLTATPVATITIYDRDCADDGDVQTIAHNATALDKAWQAANQDVDISQLGSPRTAVAQHLGLYAAVPMRNGDGSTIGMIACADDDDRELSAEQLESLKHIAALASAVSHN
;
A
#
# COMPACT_ATOMS: atom_id res chain seq x y z
N MET A 1 0.75 20.33 16.50
CA MET A 1 0.59 19.03 15.83
C MET A 1 0.48 19.33 14.35
N ASN A 2 1.50 18.99 13.57
CA ASN A 2 1.56 19.39 12.16
C ASN A 2 0.59 18.54 11.34
N LYS A 3 -0.05 19.15 10.33
CA LYS A 3 -1.04 18.48 9.47
C LYS A 3 -0.47 17.24 8.78
N GLN A 4 0.82 17.25 8.44
CA GLN A 4 1.50 16.11 7.82
C GLN A 4 1.66 14.92 8.76
N ASP A 5 1.92 15.14 10.06
CA ASP A 5 2.04 14.06 11.04
C ASP A 5 0.70 13.31 11.21
N SER A 6 -0.41 14.06 11.20
CA SER A 6 -1.75 13.47 11.34
C SER A 6 -2.18 12.67 10.11
N ILE A 7 -1.76 13.06 8.91
CA ILE A 7 -2.03 12.31 7.68
C ILE A 7 -1.26 10.99 7.70
N ALA A 8 0.02 11.01 8.08
CA ALA A 8 0.84 9.80 8.21
C ALA A 8 0.25 8.81 9.22
N GLU A 9 -0.18 9.28 10.40
CA GLU A 9 -0.84 8.43 11.41
C GLU A 9 -2.14 7.78 10.90
N ASN A 10 -2.97 8.53 10.16
CA ASN A 10 -4.20 8.00 9.58
C ASN A 10 -3.90 6.93 8.52
N LEU A 11 -2.90 7.15 7.67
CA LEU A 11 -2.48 6.18 6.67
C LEU A 11 -1.90 4.91 7.33
N ASP A 12 -1.10 5.05 8.38
CA ASP A 12 -0.60 3.92 9.17
C ASP A 12 -1.75 3.09 9.78
N MET A 13 -2.77 3.76 10.30
CA MET A 13 -3.97 3.08 10.79
C MET A 13 -4.69 2.32 9.68
N LEU A 14 -4.85 2.92 8.50
CA LEU A 14 -5.49 2.28 7.34
C LEU A 14 -4.67 1.10 6.80
N ALA A 15 -3.34 1.21 6.76
CA ALA A 15 -2.46 0.10 6.40
C ALA A 15 -2.64 -1.08 7.39
N ARG A 16 -2.72 -0.79 8.70
CA ARG A 16 -2.97 -1.83 9.72
C ARG A 16 -4.33 -2.47 9.57
N LEU A 17 -5.34 -1.67 9.21
CA LEU A 17 -6.67 -2.19 8.96
C LEU A 17 -6.69 -3.10 7.73
N ALA A 18 -5.99 -2.72 6.66
CA ALA A 18 -5.86 -3.53 5.45
C ALA A 18 -5.24 -4.89 5.76
N ALA A 19 -4.06 -4.91 6.38
CA ALA A 19 -3.38 -6.15 6.77
C ALA A 19 -4.29 -7.09 7.56
N ARG A 20 -5.03 -6.55 8.54
CA ARG A 20 -5.96 -7.34 9.37
C ARG A 20 -7.16 -7.88 8.58
N LEU A 21 -7.75 -7.08 7.70
CA LEU A 21 -8.92 -7.50 6.92
C LEU A 21 -8.55 -8.49 5.81
N THR A 22 -7.38 -8.34 5.19
CA THR A 22 -6.85 -9.28 4.18
C THR A 22 -6.16 -10.50 4.79
N ALA A 23 -6.07 -10.55 6.13
CA ALA A 23 -5.33 -11.55 6.88
C ALA A 23 -3.87 -11.70 6.39
N THR A 24 -3.26 -10.61 5.91
CA THR A 24 -1.88 -10.60 5.42
C THR A 24 -0.93 -10.08 6.50
N PRO A 25 0.32 -10.58 6.55
CA PRO A 25 1.34 -10.10 7.47
C PRO A 25 1.81 -8.67 7.17
N VAL A 26 1.72 -8.25 5.90
CA VAL A 26 2.16 -6.93 5.46
C VAL A 26 1.10 -6.23 4.64
N ALA A 27 0.94 -4.93 4.88
CA ALA A 27 0.24 -4.02 4.00
C ALA A 27 0.96 -2.67 3.91
N THR A 28 1.00 -2.10 2.72
CA THR A 28 1.68 -0.84 2.40
C THR A 28 0.71 0.10 1.70
N ILE A 29 0.78 1.38 2.04
CA ILE A 29 0.11 2.45 1.29
C ILE A 29 1.21 3.35 0.74
N THR A 30 1.20 3.55 -0.56
CA THR A 30 2.18 4.36 -1.29
C THR A 30 1.43 5.48 -2.01
N ILE A 31 1.82 6.72 -1.76
CA ILE A 31 1.28 7.90 -2.43
C ILE A 31 2.26 8.34 -3.52
N TYR A 32 1.75 8.68 -4.70
CA TYR A 32 2.54 9.25 -5.78
C TYR A 32 2.46 10.77 -5.71
N ASP A 33 3.61 11.43 -5.52
CA ASP A 33 3.70 12.85 -5.76
C ASP A 33 3.73 13.11 -7.26
N ARG A 34 2.85 13.99 -7.73
CA ARG A 34 2.64 14.27 -9.15
C ARG A 34 3.41 15.51 -9.62
N ASP A 35 3.97 16.30 -8.70
CA ASP A 35 4.64 17.59 -9.01
C ASP A 35 6.11 17.46 -9.45
N CYS A 36 6.67 16.25 -9.53
CA CYS A 36 8.08 16.05 -9.90
C CYS A 36 8.36 15.57 -11.34
N ALA A 37 7.35 15.40 -12.19
CA ALA A 37 7.56 14.79 -13.51
C ALA A 37 7.67 15.83 -14.64
N ASP A 38 8.86 16.40 -14.84
CA ASP A 38 9.25 17.02 -16.12
C ASP A 38 9.90 16.01 -17.08
N ASP A 39 10.17 14.77 -16.66
CA ASP A 39 10.91 13.82 -17.50
C ASP A 39 10.63 12.35 -17.16
N GLY A 40 9.42 11.85 -17.48
CA GLY A 40 9.10 10.42 -17.71
C GLY A 40 9.32 9.40 -16.59
N ASP A 41 9.99 9.76 -15.51
CA ASP A 41 10.29 8.94 -14.35
C ASP A 41 9.35 9.37 -13.23
N VAL A 42 8.42 8.49 -12.87
CA VAL A 42 7.56 8.70 -11.70
C VAL A 42 8.47 8.59 -10.49
N GLN A 43 9.07 9.71 -10.08
CA GLN A 43 9.86 9.76 -8.87
C GLN A 43 8.88 9.64 -7.71
N THR A 44 8.75 8.43 -7.17
CA THR A 44 7.91 8.13 -6.03
C THR A 44 8.44 8.87 -4.79
N ILE A 45 8.09 10.14 -4.61
CA ILE A 45 8.19 10.80 -3.30
C ILE A 45 7.04 10.26 -2.45
N ALA A 46 7.14 8.97 -2.08
CA ALA A 46 6.07 8.30 -1.38
C ALA A 46 6.06 8.61 0.10
N HIS A 47 4.93 9.14 0.56
CA HIS A 47 4.50 8.87 1.93
C HIS A 47 4.07 7.41 2.00
N ASN A 48 5.00 6.58 2.49
CA ASN A 48 4.76 5.16 2.70
C ASN A 48 4.28 4.93 4.14
N ALA A 49 3.08 4.41 4.28
CA ALA A 49 2.58 3.85 5.54
C ALA A 49 2.64 2.33 5.46
N THR A 50 3.10 1.66 6.51
CA THR A 50 3.29 0.20 6.48
C THR A 50 2.82 -0.45 7.78
N ALA A 51 1.91 -1.40 7.64
CA ALA A 51 1.63 -2.38 8.68
C ALA A 51 2.55 -3.58 8.46
N LEU A 52 3.38 -3.85 9.46
CA LEU A 52 4.41 -4.87 9.37
C LEU A 52 4.31 -5.88 10.51
N ASP A 53 4.14 -7.15 10.16
CA ASP A 53 4.46 -8.26 11.04
C ASP A 53 5.98 -8.44 11.13
N LYS A 54 6.54 -8.21 12.33
CA LYS A 54 7.98 -8.32 12.57
C LYS A 54 8.49 -9.76 12.48
N ALA A 55 7.66 -10.75 12.79
CA ALA A 55 8.03 -12.15 12.67
C ALA A 55 8.12 -12.55 11.19
N TRP A 56 7.18 -12.07 10.37
CA TRP A 56 7.25 -12.25 8.93
C TRP A 56 8.50 -11.61 8.32
N GLN A 57 8.83 -10.36 8.69
CA GLN A 57 10.06 -9.70 8.21
C GLN A 57 11.33 -10.47 8.60
N ALA A 58 11.38 -11.01 9.83
CA ALA A 58 12.52 -11.77 10.29
C ALA A 58 12.73 -13.07 9.51
N ALA A 59 11.63 -13.70 9.05
CA ALA A 59 11.65 -14.91 8.22
C ALA A 59 11.98 -14.62 6.75
N ASN A 60 11.55 -13.47 6.23
CA ASN A 60 11.63 -13.09 4.81
C ASN A 60 12.56 -11.89 4.59
N GLN A 61 13.84 -12.03 4.94
CA GLN A 61 14.82 -10.91 4.92
C GLN A 61 15.15 -10.39 3.52
N ASP A 62 14.96 -11.22 2.49
CA ASP A 62 15.23 -10.86 1.09
C ASP A 62 14.08 -10.04 0.48
N VAL A 63 12.94 -9.92 1.18
CA VAL A 63 11.81 -9.09 0.75
C VAL A 63 12.03 -7.64 1.15
N ASP A 64 12.15 -6.77 0.15
CA ASP A 64 12.11 -5.33 0.34
C ASP A 64 10.65 -4.84 0.41
N ILE A 65 10.15 -4.74 1.65
CA ILE A 65 8.81 -4.25 2.00
C ILE A 65 8.56 -2.83 1.46
N SER A 66 9.60 -1.99 1.39
CA SER A 66 9.46 -0.61 0.89
C SER A 66 9.10 -0.55 -0.60
N GLN A 67 9.36 -1.65 -1.32
CA GLN A 67 9.12 -1.78 -2.75
C GLN A 67 7.79 -2.47 -3.09
N LEU A 68 7.00 -2.89 -2.09
CA LEU A 68 5.68 -3.48 -2.32
C LEU A 68 4.69 -2.50 -2.97
N GLY A 69 4.94 -1.20 -2.87
CA GLY A 69 4.23 -0.16 -3.62
C GLY A 69 4.51 -0.14 -5.12
N SER A 70 5.19 -1.14 -5.68
CA SER A 70 5.42 -1.30 -7.12
C SER A 70 5.05 -2.71 -7.55
N PRO A 71 4.03 -2.88 -8.44
CA PRO A 71 3.66 -4.21 -8.93
C PRO A 71 4.82 -4.95 -9.61
N ARG A 72 5.73 -4.20 -10.26
CA ARG A 72 6.91 -4.77 -10.91
C ARG A 72 7.90 -5.35 -9.90
N THR A 73 8.08 -4.66 -8.77
CA THR A 73 9.03 -5.09 -7.75
C THR A 73 8.45 -6.21 -6.89
N ALA A 74 7.13 -6.25 -6.70
CA ALA A 74 6.46 -7.36 -6.03
C ALA A 74 6.64 -8.71 -6.76
N VAL A 75 6.50 -8.74 -8.09
CA VAL A 75 6.71 -9.96 -8.89
C VAL A 75 8.17 -10.44 -8.80
N ALA A 76 9.13 -9.51 -8.73
CA ALA A 76 10.54 -9.86 -8.59
C ALA A 76 10.87 -10.51 -7.23
N GLN A 77 10.04 -10.32 -6.20
CA GLN A 77 10.27 -10.79 -4.84
C GLN A 77 9.64 -12.17 -4.53
N HIS A 78 9.03 -12.83 -5.53
CA HIS A 78 8.52 -14.21 -5.43
C HIS A 78 7.49 -14.42 -4.29
N LEU A 79 6.63 -13.43 -4.08
CA LEU A 79 5.56 -13.47 -3.07
C LEU A 79 4.49 -14.50 -3.44
N GLY A 80 3.97 -15.22 -2.44
CA GLY A 80 2.85 -16.16 -2.61
C GLY A 80 1.53 -15.45 -2.84
N LEU A 81 1.30 -14.33 -2.15
CA LEU A 81 0.20 -13.40 -2.43
C LEU A 81 0.75 -11.99 -2.60
N TYR A 82 0.29 -11.34 -3.67
CA TYR A 82 0.40 -9.90 -3.82
C TYR A 82 -0.90 -9.33 -4.37
N ALA A 83 -1.60 -8.53 -3.55
CA ALA A 83 -2.85 -7.89 -3.92
C ALA A 83 -2.70 -6.38 -3.79
N ALA A 84 -2.89 -5.67 -4.90
CA ALA A 84 -2.79 -4.22 -4.91
C ALA A 84 -4.03 -3.57 -5.52
N VAL A 85 -4.48 -2.47 -4.90
CA VAL A 85 -5.60 -1.67 -5.35
C VAL A 85 -5.15 -0.21 -5.55
N PRO A 86 -5.40 0.38 -6.73
CA PRO A 86 -5.04 1.77 -6.95
C PRO A 86 -5.92 2.71 -6.13
N MET A 87 -5.29 3.72 -5.54
CA MET A 87 -5.95 4.88 -4.96
C MET A 87 -6.22 5.90 -6.05
N ARG A 88 -7.46 6.38 -6.16
CA ARG A 88 -7.90 7.27 -7.24
C ARG A 88 -8.47 8.56 -6.68
N ASN A 89 -8.14 9.65 -7.35
CA ASN A 89 -8.77 10.94 -7.16
C ASN A 89 -10.18 10.95 -7.79
N GLY A 90 -11.01 11.94 -7.45
CA GLY A 90 -12.35 12.12 -8.00
C GLY A 90 -12.40 12.33 -9.52
N ASP A 91 -11.29 12.73 -10.14
CA ASP A 91 -11.12 12.80 -11.60
C ASP A 91 -10.73 11.44 -12.24
N GLY A 92 -10.60 10.38 -11.43
CA GLY A 92 -10.23 9.03 -11.86
C GLY A 92 -8.72 8.78 -11.96
N SER A 93 -7.88 9.80 -11.79
CA SER A 93 -6.43 9.68 -11.86
C SER A 93 -5.85 8.95 -10.64
N THR A 94 -4.82 8.13 -10.86
CA THR A 94 -4.17 7.38 -9.77
C THR A 94 -3.27 8.31 -8.96
N ILE A 95 -3.46 8.32 -7.64
CA ILE A 95 -2.66 9.11 -6.68
C ILE A 95 -1.79 8.22 -5.80
N GLY A 96 -1.93 6.90 -5.92
CA GLY A 96 -1.20 5.96 -5.09
C GLY A 96 -1.75 4.55 -5.22
N MET A 97 -1.35 3.70 -4.30
CA MET A 97 -1.84 2.33 -4.19
C MET A 97 -1.77 1.82 -2.76
N ILE A 98 -2.65 0.89 -2.45
CA ILE A 98 -2.53 0.02 -1.29
C ILE A 98 -2.16 -1.37 -1.78
N ALA A 99 -1.14 -1.98 -1.16
CA ALA A 99 -0.69 -3.32 -1.50
C ALA A 99 -0.55 -4.19 -0.24
N CYS A 100 -1.11 -5.38 -0.28
CA CYS A 100 -0.98 -6.41 0.74
C CYS A 100 -0.15 -7.57 0.20
N ALA A 101 0.71 -8.13 1.04
CA ALA A 101 1.63 -9.19 0.65
C ALA A 101 1.66 -10.32 1.69
N ASP A 102 1.86 -11.54 1.20
CA ASP A 102 1.97 -12.77 1.98
C ASP A 102 3.00 -13.70 1.30
N ASP A 103 3.64 -14.57 2.07
CA ASP A 103 4.51 -15.63 1.55
C ASP A 103 3.74 -16.92 1.25
N ASP A 104 2.55 -17.09 1.84
CA ASP A 104 1.64 -18.18 1.48
C ASP A 104 1.03 -17.97 0.08
N ASP A 105 1.08 -19.02 -0.74
CA ASP A 105 0.42 -19.08 -2.05
C ASP A 105 -1.10 -19.19 -1.86
N ARG A 106 -1.75 -18.03 -1.81
CA ARG A 106 -3.19 -17.89 -1.62
C ARG A 106 -3.74 -16.70 -2.38
N GLU A 107 -5.05 -16.67 -2.55
CA GLU A 107 -5.76 -15.53 -3.12
C GLU A 107 -6.60 -14.81 -2.05
N LEU A 108 -6.87 -13.53 -2.25
CA LEU A 108 -7.88 -12.83 -1.46
C LEU A 108 -9.27 -13.32 -1.84
N SER A 109 -10.13 -13.54 -0.84
CA SER A 109 -11.54 -13.72 -1.10
C SER A 109 -12.16 -12.46 -1.73
N ALA A 110 -13.30 -12.61 -2.39
CA ALA A 110 -14.02 -11.45 -2.94
C ALA A 110 -14.33 -10.39 -1.87
N GLU A 111 -14.68 -10.82 -0.66
CA GLU A 111 -14.96 -9.93 0.48
C GLU A 111 -13.71 -9.20 0.97
N GLN A 112 -12.56 -9.88 1.01
CA GLN A 112 -11.28 -9.26 1.36
C GLN A 112 -10.83 -8.25 0.31
N LEU A 113 -11.02 -8.57 -0.97
CA LEU A 113 -10.72 -7.67 -2.07
C LEU A 113 -11.63 -6.43 -2.06
N GLU A 114 -12.93 -6.59 -1.81
CA GLU A 114 -13.85 -5.44 -1.65
C GLU A 114 -13.49 -4.60 -0.43
N SER A 115 -13.10 -5.23 0.68
CA SER A 115 -12.62 -4.51 1.86
C SER A 115 -11.38 -3.67 1.54
N LEU A 116 -10.43 -4.23 0.79
CA LEU A 116 -9.23 -3.53 0.36
C LEU A 116 -9.55 -2.33 -0.56
N LYS A 117 -10.56 -2.46 -1.45
CA LYS A 117 -11.07 -1.35 -2.27
C LYS A 117 -11.69 -0.24 -1.44
N HIS A 118 -12.47 -0.58 -0.41
CA HIS A 118 -13.02 0.43 0.51
C HIS A 118 -11.91 1.18 1.26
N ILE A 119 -10.88 0.47 1.72
CA ILE A 119 -9.73 1.11 2.38
C ILE A 119 -8.98 2.03 1.41
N ALA A 120 -8.77 1.61 0.16
CA ALA A 120 -8.15 2.45 -0.86
C ALA A 120 -8.94 3.76 -1.10
N ALA A 121 -10.28 3.68 -1.10
CA ALA A 121 -11.14 4.85 -1.21
C ALA A 121 -11.02 5.79 0.01
N LEU A 122 -10.96 5.24 1.22
CA LEU A 122 -10.75 6.02 2.46
C LEU A 122 -9.36 6.68 2.48
N ALA A 123 -8.31 5.94 2.12
CA ALA A 123 -6.95 6.48 2.02
C ALA A 123 -6.88 7.62 1.00
N SER A 124 -7.59 7.50 -0.11
CA SER A 124 -7.69 8.56 -1.11
C SER A 124 -8.33 9.82 -0.51
N ALA A 125 -9.44 9.66 0.22
CA ALA A 125 -10.14 10.78 0.86
C ALA A 125 -9.30 11.51 1.93
N VAL A 126 -8.48 10.78 2.69
CA VAL A 126 -7.57 11.36 3.70
C VAL A 126 -6.41 12.12 3.05
N SER A 127 -5.96 11.68 1.87
CA SER A 127 -4.84 12.29 1.16
C SER A 127 -5.19 13.64 0.51
N HIS A 128 -6.48 13.93 0.31
CA HIS A 128 -6.98 15.14 -0.36
C HIS A 128 -7.26 16.32 0.56
N ASN A 129 -7.17 16.14 1.89
CA ASN A 129 -7.67 17.11 2.87
C ASN A 129 -6.58 17.94 3.52
#